data_AF-A0A6A5XPZ3-F1
#
_entry.id   AF-A0A6A5XPZ3-F1
#
_cell.length_a   1.000
_cell.length_b   1.000
_cell.length_c   1.000
_cell.angle_alpha   90.00
_cell.angle_beta   90.00
_cell.angle_gamma   90.00
#
_symmetry.space_group_name_H-M   'P 1'
#
loop_
_entity.id
_entity.type
_entity.pdbx_description
1 polymer ?
#
loop_
_entity_poly.entity_id
_entity_poly.type
_entity_poly.pdbx_seq_one_letter_code
_entity_poly.pdbx_strand_id
1 'polypeptide(L)'
;MAPTEVDHCISPKTLDFLIEAAGLHVQASTDKKTIVPEWCLDHQQPRPGKLLIKPIHEPAHRVIKLCGRDDSSWIRKNNRYYSGVRKPAPSVTSKRTGMAKNLSVAQYQRHLVHLMMRIFALRTGASPFTLILDDLNQGSKTLLDELFRRAMSRNINIVYLTFDQAVKPHPYIRHIPIYHDVTGDQVLAEIDRAMKDFHTSIVIVDSLHDLLNHKKVEMAALLNLVAVKYSSMLFGIWHQDVLPATAEADAYTPQTLDVIKYMATTIITCKSFAHMLAIKAAKERSLPEPTHGLLQGAEGIVQCLEANDIRGIVLEAEFRRKSGRPESGTYFLRPSRQSDYNAPLPGMFLGTLKQEFVTLLDLVPSYASKEVTDMVKAAAEEIQSTFDLGLTEKQKQARDGVVLPYYDAQKSMGDAGEGGRILYDMGSEDDFDEEEDEI
;
A
#
# COMPACT_ATOMS: atom_id res chain seq x y z
N MET A 1 51.03 3.90 44.18
CA MET A 1 50.19 3.33 45.27
C MET A 1 48.75 3.63 44.91
N ALA A 2 48.00 2.60 44.54
CA ALA A 2 46.59 2.67 44.17
C ALA A 2 45.70 2.93 45.40
N PRO A 3 44.50 3.50 45.21
CA PRO A 3 43.38 3.24 46.11
C PRO A 3 42.33 2.35 45.44
N THR A 4 41.85 1.43 46.25
CA THR A 4 40.94 0.31 46.05
C THR A 4 39.48 0.71 45.91
N GLU A 5 38.78 0.04 44.99
CA GLU A 5 37.32 -0.03 44.87
C GLU A 5 36.70 -0.68 46.12
N VAL A 6 35.56 -0.15 46.58
CA VAL A 6 34.67 -0.80 47.55
C VAL A 6 33.25 -0.74 47.00
N ASP A 7 32.77 -1.90 46.54
CA ASP A 7 31.39 -2.15 46.16
C ASP A 7 30.47 -2.16 47.39
N HIS A 8 29.41 -1.34 47.36
CA HIS A 8 28.29 -1.46 48.29
C HIS A 8 26.99 -1.71 47.51
N CYS A 9 26.65 -3.00 47.39
CA CYS A 9 25.32 -3.46 47.00
C CYS A 9 24.31 -3.15 48.11
N ILE A 10 23.41 -2.20 47.87
CA ILE A 10 22.26 -1.92 48.74
C ILE A 10 21.16 -2.95 48.42
N SER A 11 20.68 -3.65 49.45
CA SER A 11 19.64 -4.67 49.31
C SER A 11 18.25 -4.06 49.07
N PRO A 12 17.37 -4.73 48.29
CA PRO A 12 16.06 -4.21 47.90
C PRO A 12 15.06 -4.02 49.06
N LYS A 13 15.37 -4.53 50.26
CA LYS A 13 14.50 -4.38 51.45
C LYS A 13 14.57 -2.98 52.08
N THR A 14 15.55 -2.17 51.69
CA THR A 14 15.76 -0.82 52.25
C THR A 14 14.99 0.26 51.49
N LEU A 15 14.48 -0.05 50.29
CA LEU A 15 13.69 0.89 49.48
C LEU A 15 12.22 0.93 49.91
N ASP A 16 11.68 -0.20 50.36
CA ASP A 16 10.28 -0.31 50.80
C ASP A 16 10.01 0.52 52.07
N PHE A 17 11.02 0.70 52.93
CA PHE A 17 10.90 1.46 54.17
C PHE A 17 10.84 2.99 53.96
N LEU A 18 11.28 3.49 52.80
CA LEU A 18 11.23 4.92 52.46
C LEU A 18 9.92 5.34 51.78
N ILE A 19 9.16 4.40 51.24
CA ILE A 19 7.87 4.66 50.59
C ILE A 19 6.74 4.76 51.63
N GLU A 20 6.88 4.08 52.78
CA GLU A 20 5.87 4.09 53.85
C GLU A 20 5.84 5.42 54.66
N ALA A 21 6.89 6.25 54.56
CA ALA A 21 6.96 7.55 55.26
C ALA A 21 6.27 8.71 54.52
N ALA A 22 5.81 8.51 53.27
CA ALA A 22 5.32 9.59 52.41
C ALA A 22 3.78 9.71 52.28
N GLY A 23 2.99 8.93 53.03
CA GLY A 23 1.57 9.21 53.27
C GLY A 23 0.67 9.39 52.03
N LEU A 24 0.94 8.70 50.91
CA LEU A 24 0.10 8.72 49.70
C LEU A 24 -0.82 7.50 49.67
N HIS A 25 -2.11 7.73 49.92
CA HIS A 25 -3.17 6.73 49.82
C HIS A 25 -3.50 6.46 48.34
N VAL A 26 -3.12 5.28 47.84
CA VAL A 26 -3.63 4.71 46.58
C VAL A 26 -4.40 3.44 46.94
N GLN A 27 -5.72 3.45 46.74
CA GLN A 27 -6.56 2.26 46.85
C GLN A 27 -6.22 1.31 45.69
N ALA A 28 -5.39 0.30 45.96
CA ALA A 28 -5.14 -0.81 45.04
C ALA A 28 -6.19 -1.91 45.28
N SER A 29 -7.15 -2.03 44.36
CA SER A 29 -7.99 -3.22 44.24
C SER A 29 -7.16 -4.32 43.58
N THR A 30 -6.75 -5.30 44.39
CA THR A 30 -6.14 -6.54 43.95
C THR A 30 -7.22 -7.46 43.38
N ASP A 31 -7.34 -7.52 42.06
CA ASP A 31 -7.77 -8.72 41.33
C ASP A 31 -7.67 -8.47 39.82
N LYS A 32 -6.66 -9.08 39.20
CA LYS A 32 -6.68 -9.62 37.83
C LYS A 32 -5.32 -10.21 37.49
N LYS A 33 -5.29 -11.55 37.42
CA LYS A 33 -4.22 -12.34 36.80
C LYS A 33 -3.99 -11.83 35.38
N THR A 34 -2.80 -11.32 35.12
CA THR A 34 -2.35 -10.95 33.78
C THR A 34 -2.26 -12.22 32.94
N ILE A 35 -3.23 -12.41 32.05
CA ILE A 35 -3.23 -13.48 31.05
C ILE A 35 -2.16 -13.11 30.02
N VAL A 36 -1.06 -13.87 30.03
CA VAL A 36 -0.04 -13.78 28.99
C VAL A 36 -0.60 -14.44 27.71
N PRO A 37 -0.48 -13.81 26.53
CA PRO A 37 -0.96 -14.38 25.27
C PRO A 37 -0.26 -15.70 24.91
N GLU A 38 -1.04 -16.67 24.45
CA GLU A 38 -0.68 -18.08 24.22
C GLU A 38 0.44 -18.31 23.17
N TRP A 39 0.83 -17.30 22.40
CA TRP A 39 1.92 -17.40 21.42
C TRP A 39 3.34 -17.31 22.03
N CYS A 40 3.46 -16.96 23.32
CA CYS A 40 4.74 -16.79 24.00
C CYS A 40 5.35 -18.08 24.58
N LEU A 41 4.71 -19.25 24.43
CA LEU A 41 5.14 -20.51 25.06
C LEU A 41 5.74 -21.58 24.12
N ASP A 42 5.83 -21.34 22.81
CA ASP A 42 6.16 -22.40 21.83
C ASP A 42 7.64 -22.56 21.44
N HIS A 43 8.57 -22.21 22.33
CA HIS A 43 10.00 -22.53 22.16
C HIS A 43 10.57 -23.38 23.29
N GLN A 44 10.03 -24.60 23.43
CA GLN A 44 10.76 -25.74 23.98
C GLN A 44 10.55 -26.97 23.08
N GLN A 45 11.64 -27.45 22.46
CA GLN A 45 11.61 -28.62 21.57
C GLN A 45 11.28 -29.91 22.35
N PRO A 46 10.42 -30.80 21.80
CA PRO A 46 10.43 -32.21 22.17
C PRO A 46 11.10 -33.08 21.09
N ARG A 47 11.89 -34.05 21.57
CA ARG A 47 12.62 -35.08 20.81
C ARG A 47 11.68 -36.01 20.02
N PRO A 48 12.13 -36.66 18.92
CA PRO A 48 11.24 -37.39 18.03
C PRO A 48 10.91 -38.79 18.56
N GLY A 49 9.63 -39.04 18.82
CA GLY A 49 9.06 -40.38 19.03
C GLY A 49 8.31 -40.85 17.80
N LYS A 50 8.68 -42.04 17.29
CA LYS A 50 8.07 -42.72 16.14
C LYS A 50 6.59 -43.06 16.39
N LEU A 51 5.69 -42.66 15.49
CA LEU A 51 4.37 -43.28 15.36
C LEU A 51 3.93 -43.44 13.89
N LEU A 52 3.95 -44.71 13.47
CA LEU A 52 3.09 -45.47 12.56
C LEU A 52 2.19 -44.70 11.56
N ILE A 53 2.56 -44.81 10.29
CA ILE A 53 1.75 -44.48 9.12
C ILE A 53 0.82 -45.66 8.81
N LYS A 54 -0.49 -45.41 8.65
CA LYS A 54 -1.40 -46.28 7.88
C LYS A 54 -1.87 -45.51 6.63
N PRO A 55 -1.89 -46.13 5.44
CA PRO A 55 -2.27 -45.43 4.21
C PRO A 55 -3.79 -45.38 4.08
N ILE A 56 -4.32 -44.20 3.71
CA ILE A 56 -5.70 -44.03 3.27
C ILE A 56 -5.67 -43.78 1.75
N HIS A 57 -6.50 -44.52 1.03
CA HIS A 57 -6.69 -44.48 -0.42
C HIS A 57 -7.15 -43.10 -0.92
N GLU A 58 -6.46 -42.57 -1.94
CA GLU A 58 -6.90 -41.44 -2.77
C GLU A 58 -7.67 -41.94 -4.01
N PRO A 59 -8.81 -41.32 -4.38
CA PRO A 59 -9.39 -41.49 -5.71
C PRO A 59 -8.78 -40.51 -6.72
N ALA A 60 -8.61 -40.99 -7.95
CA ALA A 60 -7.92 -40.34 -9.06
C ALA A 60 -8.56 -39.00 -9.49
N HIS A 61 -7.82 -37.90 -9.36
CA HIS A 61 -8.13 -36.62 -10.01
C HIS A 61 -7.44 -36.51 -11.37
N ARG A 62 -8.24 -36.21 -12.40
CA ARG A 62 -7.80 -35.88 -13.76
C ARG A 62 -6.87 -34.66 -13.74
N VAL A 63 -5.63 -34.86 -14.14
CA VAL A 63 -4.63 -33.80 -14.31
C VAL A 63 -4.97 -32.99 -15.57
N ILE A 64 -5.48 -31.78 -15.38
CA ILE A 64 -5.46 -30.74 -16.43
C ILE A 64 -4.03 -30.17 -16.42
N LYS A 65 -3.21 -30.54 -17.41
CA LYS A 65 -1.91 -29.91 -17.63
C LYS A 65 -2.12 -28.48 -18.14
N LEU A 66 -2.12 -27.52 -17.22
CA LEU A 66 -1.81 -26.14 -17.56
C LEU A 66 -0.28 -26.05 -17.70
N CYS A 67 0.21 -25.86 -18.93
CA CYS A 67 1.60 -25.46 -19.18
C CYS A 67 1.82 -24.05 -18.63
N GLY A 68 2.07 -23.96 -17.31
CA GLY A 68 2.63 -22.78 -16.69
C GLY A 68 4.13 -22.73 -16.96
N ARG A 69 4.55 -21.72 -17.71
CA ARG A 69 5.96 -21.29 -17.76
C ARG A 69 6.41 -20.98 -16.33
N ASP A 70 7.62 -21.38 -15.96
CA ASP A 70 8.19 -21.20 -14.62
C ASP A 70 8.09 -19.75 -14.09
N ASP A 71 7.12 -19.50 -13.20
CA ASP A 71 6.93 -18.23 -12.48
C ASP A 71 7.91 -18.04 -11.31
N SER A 72 9.09 -18.65 -11.37
CA SER A 72 10.13 -18.50 -10.34
C SER A 72 11.04 -17.28 -10.56
N SER A 73 10.84 -16.53 -11.65
CA SER A 73 11.72 -15.43 -12.06
C SER A 73 11.48 -14.09 -11.34
N TRP A 74 10.34 -13.93 -10.63
CA TRP A 74 10.02 -12.68 -9.92
C TRP A 74 10.41 -12.69 -8.44
N ILE A 75 10.62 -13.86 -7.84
CA ILE A 75 11.14 -14.00 -6.47
C ILE A 75 12.67 -14.04 -6.53
N ARG A 76 13.32 -12.94 -6.16
CA ARG A 76 14.79 -12.85 -6.17
C ARG A 76 15.38 -13.68 -5.04
N LYS A 77 16.04 -14.80 -5.39
CA LYS A 77 16.67 -15.71 -4.42
C LYS A 77 17.85 -15.09 -3.69
N ASN A 78 18.55 -14.11 -4.29
CA ASN A 78 19.68 -13.39 -3.70
C ASN A 78 19.70 -11.93 -4.19
N ASN A 79 19.83 -10.96 -3.29
CA ASN A 79 19.92 -9.52 -3.61
C ASN A 79 21.36 -9.01 -3.76
N ARG A 80 22.34 -9.92 -3.86
CA ARG A 80 23.74 -9.62 -4.14
C ARG A 80 24.02 -9.89 -5.62
N TYR A 81 24.34 -8.82 -6.35
CA TYR A 81 24.86 -8.72 -7.72
C TYR A 81 24.46 -9.82 -8.74
N TYR A 82 23.77 -9.42 -9.82
CA TYR A 82 23.74 -10.20 -11.07
C TYR A 82 23.83 -9.25 -12.28
N SER A 83 24.72 -9.61 -13.20
CA SER A 83 24.98 -8.95 -14.48
C SER A 83 23.79 -9.05 -15.45
N GLY A 84 23.38 -7.90 -15.99
CA GLY A 84 22.73 -7.70 -17.28
C GLY A 84 21.72 -8.74 -17.78
N VAL A 85 20.43 -8.54 -17.50
CA VAL A 85 19.34 -9.16 -18.29
C VAL A 85 18.79 -8.10 -19.25
N ARG A 86 19.01 -8.30 -20.56
CA ARG A 86 18.45 -7.48 -21.63
C ARG A 86 16.92 -7.65 -21.66
N LYS A 87 16.17 -6.54 -21.66
CA LYS A 87 14.73 -6.52 -21.94
C LYS A 87 14.50 -6.66 -23.46
N PRO A 88 13.51 -7.44 -23.93
CA PRO A 88 13.10 -7.41 -25.33
C PRO A 88 12.37 -6.10 -25.63
N ALA A 89 12.58 -5.57 -26.84
CA ALA A 89 11.96 -4.34 -27.32
C ALA A 89 10.42 -4.47 -27.40
N PRO A 90 9.65 -3.40 -27.08
CA PRO A 90 8.20 -3.44 -27.20
C PRO A 90 7.80 -3.46 -28.68
N SER A 91 6.94 -4.40 -29.06
CA SER A 91 6.29 -4.38 -30.36
C SER A 91 5.31 -3.20 -30.44
N VAL A 92 5.48 -2.37 -31.47
CA VAL A 92 4.63 -1.23 -31.76
C VAL A 92 3.26 -1.75 -32.18
N THR A 93 2.30 -1.70 -31.27
CA THR A 93 0.88 -1.90 -31.59
C THR A 93 0.26 -0.53 -31.81
N SER A 94 -0.20 -0.27 -33.03
CA SER A 94 -0.87 0.99 -33.40
C SER A 94 -2.12 1.19 -32.54
N LYS A 95 -2.12 2.21 -31.69
CA LYS A 95 -3.30 2.60 -30.94
C LYS A 95 -4.27 3.29 -31.88
N ARG A 96 -5.35 2.61 -32.24
CA ARG A 96 -6.55 3.26 -32.77
C ARG A 96 -7.10 4.18 -31.67
N THR A 97 -7.16 5.47 -31.97
CA THR A 97 -7.81 6.52 -31.18
C THR A 97 -9.32 6.29 -31.20
N GLY A 98 -9.79 5.36 -30.36
CA GLY A 98 -11.19 5.34 -29.95
C GLY A 98 -11.41 6.41 -28.87
N MET A 99 -12.51 7.14 -28.96
CA MET A 99 -12.98 8.03 -27.89
C MET A 99 -12.92 7.31 -26.55
N ALA A 100 -12.44 8.00 -25.50
CA ALA A 100 -12.27 7.42 -24.18
C ALA A 100 -13.63 6.92 -23.66
N LYS A 101 -13.82 5.60 -23.67
CA LYS A 101 -15.00 4.98 -23.04
C LYS A 101 -15.00 5.35 -21.56
N ASN A 102 -16.17 5.73 -21.05
CA ASN A 102 -16.37 5.91 -19.61
C ASN A 102 -15.92 4.65 -18.88
N LEU A 103 -15.02 4.79 -17.91
CA LEU A 103 -14.55 3.66 -17.10
C LEU A 103 -15.75 3.08 -16.34
N SER A 104 -16.00 1.78 -16.51
CA SER A 104 -16.97 1.06 -15.67
C SER A 104 -16.56 1.18 -14.21
N VAL A 105 -17.53 1.18 -13.28
CA VAL A 105 -17.29 1.22 -11.84
C VAL A 105 -16.28 0.15 -11.41
N ALA A 106 -16.38 -1.07 -11.95
CA ALA A 106 -15.44 -2.14 -11.66
C ALA A 106 -14.01 -1.85 -12.18
N GLN A 107 -13.88 -1.17 -13.32
CA GLN A 107 -12.58 -0.75 -13.85
C GLN A 107 -11.96 0.35 -12.99
N TYR A 108 -12.77 1.33 -12.56
CA TYR A 108 -12.35 2.38 -11.64
C TYR A 108 -11.87 1.80 -10.31
N GLN A 109 -12.61 0.86 -9.74
CA GLN A 109 -12.24 0.19 -8.49
C GLN A 109 -10.91 -0.56 -8.62
N ARG A 110 -10.74 -1.35 -9.69
CA ARG A 110 -9.49 -2.06 -9.97
C ARG A 110 -8.32 -1.10 -10.13
N HIS A 111 -8.53 0.01 -10.83
CA HIS A 111 -7.51 1.05 -11.01
C HIS A 111 -7.06 1.65 -9.68
N LEU A 112 -8.00 2.06 -8.82
CA LEU A 112 -7.65 2.63 -7.52
C LEU A 112 -6.90 1.65 -6.63
N VAL A 113 -7.39 0.40 -6.51
CA VAL A 113 -6.69 -0.64 -5.73
C VAL A 113 -5.29 -0.87 -6.30
N HIS A 114 -5.14 -0.86 -7.62
CA HIS A 114 -3.83 -0.99 -8.26
C HIS A 114 -2.88 0.16 -7.92
N LEU A 115 -3.36 1.41 -7.81
CA LEU A 115 -2.51 2.54 -7.39
C LEU A 115 -1.92 2.31 -6.00
N MET A 116 -2.76 1.91 -5.04
CA MET A 116 -2.31 1.63 -3.68
C MET A 116 -1.37 0.41 -3.63
N MET A 117 -1.71 -0.65 -4.36
CA MET A 117 -0.85 -1.83 -4.50
C MET A 117 0.53 -1.48 -5.07
N ARG A 118 0.65 -0.51 -5.98
CA ARG A 118 1.96 -0.13 -6.53
C ARG A 118 2.91 0.39 -5.45
N ILE A 119 2.39 1.11 -4.45
CA ILE A 119 3.18 1.59 -3.31
C ILE A 119 3.54 0.43 -2.39
N PHE A 120 2.56 -0.36 -1.96
CA PHE A 120 2.81 -1.51 -1.10
C PHE A 120 3.62 -2.63 -1.76
N ALA A 121 3.66 -2.66 -3.09
CA ALA A 121 4.54 -3.55 -3.81
C ALA A 121 6.02 -3.15 -3.67
N LEU A 122 6.36 -2.00 -3.09
CA LEU A 122 7.75 -1.61 -2.84
C LEU A 122 8.64 -1.78 -4.08
N ARG A 123 8.11 -1.43 -5.26
CA ARG A 123 8.83 -1.51 -6.53
C ARG A 123 9.54 -0.20 -6.80
N THR A 124 10.73 -0.27 -7.37
CA THR A 124 11.49 0.91 -7.78
C THR A 124 10.67 1.74 -8.78
N GLY A 125 10.61 3.05 -8.56
CA GLY A 125 9.87 3.98 -9.41
C GLY A 125 8.34 4.00 -9.20
N ALA A 126 7.81 3.38 -8.13
CA ALA A 126 6.40 3.54 -7.76
C ALA A 126 6.13 4.95 -7.20
N SER A 127 6.80 5.30 -6.11
CA SER A 127 6.75 6.61 -5.43
C SER A 127 8.12 6.85 -4.81
N PRO A 128 8.95 7.80 -5.33
CA PRO A 128 10.25 8.09 -4.73
C PRO A 128 10.12 8.62 -3.30
N PHE A 129 9.07 9.41 -3.03
CA PHE A 129 8.79 9.92 -1.70
C PHE A 129 7.30 9.78 -1.35
N THR A 130 7.04 9.01 -0.31
CA THR A 130 5.70 8.81 0.27
C THR A 130 5.67 9.45 1.65
N LEU A 131 4.83 10.47 1.78
CA LEU A 131 4.55 11.14 3.05
C LEU A 131 3.37 10.46 3.73
N ILE A 132 3.54 10.07 4.98
CA ILE A 132 2.49 9.50 5.83
C ILE A 132 2.12 10.58 6.85
N LEU A 133 0.86 11.00 6.84
CA LEU A 133 0.31 11.92 7.83
C LEU A 133 -0.49 11.11 8.84
N ASP A 134 -0.09 11.14 10.09
CA ASP A 134 -0.82 10.49 11.17
C ASP A 134 -1.14 11.50 12.29
N ASP A 135 -1.88 11.01 13.28
CA ASP A 135 -2.44 11.76 14.40
C ASP A 135 -2.50 10.81 15.62
N LEU A 136 -2.57 11.32 16.83
CA LEU A 136 -2.77 10.61 18.09
C LEU A 136 -4.02 9.72 18.05
N ASN A 137 -5.04 10.17 17.32
CA ASN A 137 -6.27 9.42 17.10
C ASN A 137 -6.08 8.20 16.19
N GLN A 138 -5.12 8.24 15.28
CA GLN A 138 -4.76 7.11 14.44
C GLN A 138 -3.29 7.17 14.05
N GLY A 139 -2.47 6.41 14.78
CA GLY A 139 -1.06 6.24 14.44
C GLY A 139 -0.84 5.41 13.18
N SER A 140 0.30 5.61 12.54
CA SER A 140 0.73 4.92 11.32
C SER A 140 1.25 3.48 11.54
N LYS A 141 1.26 2.96 12.78
CA LYS A 141 1.87 1.67 13.14
C LYS A 141 1.37 0.49 12.29
N THR A 142 0.05 0.36 12.09
CA THR A 142 -0.52 -0.73 11.27
C THR A 142 -0.08 -0.65 9.80
N LEU A 143 0.12 0.56 9.28
CA LEU A 143 0.67 0.78 7.94
C LEU A 143 2.14 0.36 7.86
N LEU A 144 2.94 0.76 8.85
CA LEU A 144 4.36 0.41 8.95
C LEU A 144 4.58 -1.09 9.09
N ASP A 145 3.80 -1.76 9.93
CA ASP A 145 3.87 -3.20 10.12
C ASP A 145 3.66 -3.95 8.80
N GLU A 146 2.72 -3.48 7.98
CA GLU A 146 2.47 -4.06 6.67
C GLU A 146 3.61 -3.75 5.69
N LEU A 147 4.15 -2.52 5.70
CA LEU A 147 5.33 -2.17 4.90
C LEU A 147 6.53 -3.06 5.26
N PHE A 148 6.79 -3.27 6.56
CA PHE A 148 7.85 -4.14 7.05
C PHE A 148 7.64 -5.59 6.62
N ARG A 149 6.43 -6.14 6.82
CA ARG A 149 6.10 -7.51 6.39
C ARG A 149 6.29 -7.70 4.89
N ARG A 150 5.78 -6.76 4.07
CA ARG A 150 5.94 -6.81 2.61
C ARG A 150 7.39 -6.66 2.17
N ALA A 151 8.19 -5.85 2.86
CA ALA A 151 9.62 -5.70 2.57
C ALA A 151 10.40 -6.97 2.91
N MET A 152 10.15 -7.58 4.09
CA MET A 152 10.74 -8.85 4.50
C MET A 152 10.35 -10.00 3.57
N SER A 153 9.08 -10.04 3.17
CA SER A 153 8.53 -11.00 2.20
C SER A 153 9.19 -10.90 0.82
N ARG A 154 9.83 -9.77 0.50
CA ARG A 154 10.53 -9.56 -0.78
C ARG A 154 12.05 -9.50 -0.64
N ASN A 155 12.57 -9.74 0.56
CA ASN A 155 13.99 -9.64 0.88
C ASN A 155 14.58 -8.25 0.52
N ILE A 156 13.80 -7.20 0.75
CA ILE A 156 14.20 -5.79 0.54
C ILE A 156 14.92 -5.29 1.78
N ASN A 157 15.98 -4.51 1.60
CA ASN A 157 16.70 -3.90 2.72
C ASN A 157 15.83 -2.82 3.37
N ILE A 158 15.62 -2.93 4.68
CA ILE A 158 14.81 -1.99 5.45
C ILE A 158 15.75 -1.15 6.31
N VAL A 159 15.82 0.14 6.05
CA VAL A 159 16.53 1.12 6.87
C VAL A 159 15.50 1.91 7.65
N TYR A 160 15.49 1.76 8.97
CA TYR A 160 14.51 2.39 9.85
C TYR A 160 15.18 3.40 10.78
N LEU A 161 14.81 4.67 10.63
CA LEU A 161 15.32 5.81 11.37
C LEU A 161 14.33 6.11 12.49
N THR A 162 14.77 5.96 13.75
CA THR A 162 13.91 6.18 14.93
C THR A 162 14.42 7.30 15.80
N PHE A 163 13.49 8.11 16.29
CA PHE A 163 13.74 9.12 17.31
C PHE A 163 13.41 8.62 18.72
N ASP A 164 12.62 7.56 18.84
CA ASP A 164 12.31 6.91 20.11
C ASP A 164 13.27 5.76 20.44
N GLN A 165 13.79 5.74 21.66
CA GLN A 165 14.68 4.71 22.19
C GLN A 165 13.93 3.42 22.59
N ALA A 166 12.62 3.50 22.80
CA ALA A 166 11.81 2.40 23.33
C ALA A 166 11.56 1.26 22.32
N VAL A 167 11.70 1.52 21.02
CA VAL A 167 11.36 0.55 19.97
C VAL A 167 12.63 -0.09 19.41
N LYS A 168 12.93 -1.32 19.83
CA LYS A 168 13.91 -2.17 19.15
C LYS A 168 13.22 -2.90 18.00
N PRO A 169 13.55 -2.58 16.73
CA PRO A 169 12.93 -3.26 15.61
C PRO A 169 13.44 -4.69 15.48
N HIS A 170 12.76 -5.48 14.65
CA HIS A 170 13.15 -6.85 14.34
C HIS A 170 14.61 -6.92 13.85
N PRO A 171 15.40 -7.96 14.19
CA PRO A 171 16.84 -8.04 13.83
C PRO A 171 17.15 -8.00 12.33
N TYR A 172 16.14 -8.22 11.48
CA TYR A 172 16.26 -8.10 10.02
C TYR A 172 16.25 -6.62 9.54
N ILE A 173 15.76 -5.70 10.36
CA ILE A 173 15.65 -4.28 10.05
C ILE A 173 16.95 -3.59 10.48
N ARG A 174 17.56 -2.83 9.56
CA ARG A 174 18.71 -1.99 9.89
C ARG A 174 18.21 -0.76 10.63
N HIS A 175 18.38 -0.78 11.93
CA HIS A 175 18.01 0.29 12.83
C HIS A 175 19.09 1.37 12.86
N ILE A 176 18.69 2.62 12.60
CA ILE A 176 19.54 3.81 12.78
C ILE A 176 18.92 4.63 13.91
N PRO A 177 19.48 4.56 15.13
CA PRO A 177 19.01 5.34 16.26
C PRO A 177 19.45 6.81 16.19
N ILE A 178 18.50 7.75 16.14
CA ILE A 178 18.77 9.19 15.99
C ILE A 178 18.52 9.98 17.29
N TYR A 179 18.20 9.27 18.38
CA TYR A 179 17.97 9.88 19.69
C TYR A 179 19.23 10.47 20.34
N HIS A 180 20.43 10.11 19.89
CA HIS A 180 21.69 10.71 20.35
C HIS A 180 21.98 12.04 19.66
N ASP A 181 22.97 12.80 20.13
CA ASP A 181 23.49 14.04 19.52
C ASP A 181 24.25 13.78 18.21
N VAL A 182 23.56 13.14 17.26
CA VAL A 182 24.03 12.91 15.89
C VAL A 182 23.68 14.14 15.05
N THR A 183 24.63 14.61 14.26
CA THR A 183 24.42 15.72 13.31
C THR A 183 23.73 15.23 12.03
N GLY A 184 23.04 16.11 11.32
CA GLY A 184 22.34 15.75 10.09
C GLY A 184 23.23 15.08 9.03
N ASP A 185 24.48 15.54 8.89
CA ASP A 185 25.45 14.96 7.95
C ASP A 185 25.88 13.54 8.33
N GLN A 186 26.02 13.28 9.64
CA GLN A 186 26.31 11.94 10.14
C GLN A 186 25.15 10.99 9.87
N VAL A 187 23.90 11.45 10.05
CA VAL A 187 22.71 10.66 9.70
C VAL A 187 22.74 10.30 8.21
N LEU A 188 22.98 11.26 7.31
CA LEU A 188 23.07 10.99 5.87
C LEU A 188 24.18 9.98 5.53
N ALA A 189 25.35 10.08 6.18
CA ALA A 189 26.45 9.14 5.98
C ALA A 189 26.11 7.72 6.47
N GLU A 190 25.33 7.59 7.55
CA GLU A 190 24.87 6.29 8.04
C GLU A 190 23.84 5.65 7.12
N ILE A 191 22.89 6.42 6.58
CA ILE A 191 21.94 5.93 5.57
C ILE A 191 22.72 5.48 4.32
N ASP A 192 23.72 6.25 3.88
CA ASP A 192 24.60 5.88 2.75
C ASP A 192 25.27 4.52 2.97
N ARG A 193 25.86 4.34 4.16
CA ARG A 193 26.50 3.08 4.57
C ARG A 193 25.51 1.92 4.61
N ALA A 194 24.29 2.16 5.11
CA ALA A 194 23.26 1.12 5.23
C ALA A 194 22.69 0.67 3.87
N MET A 195 22.74 1.53 2.84
CA MET A 195 22.22 1.23 1.50
C MET A 195 23.26 0.69 0.52
N LYS A 196 24.55 0.96 0.74
CA LYS A 196 25.65 0.70 -0.22
C LYS A 196 25.72 -0.74 -0.73
N ASP A 197 25.37 -1.72 0.11
CA ASP A 197 25.47 -3.14 -0.21
C ASP A 197 24.23 -3.73 -0.91
N PHE A 198 23.18 -2.93 -1.13
CA PHE A 198 21.86 -3.41 -1.59
C PHE A 198 21.39 -2.71 -2.86
N HIS A 199 20.75 -3.49 -3.75
CA HIS A 199 20.14 -2.94 -4.97
C HIS A 199 18.82 -2.21 -4.69
N THR A 200 18.04 -2.70 -3.73
CA THR A 200 16.72 -2.14 -3.40
C THR A 200 16.62 -1.96 -1.90
N SER A 201 16.46 -0.70 -1.48
CA SER A 201 16.26 -0.34 -0.09
C SER A 201 14.95 0.44 0.06
N ILE A 202 14.37 0.35 1.25
CA ILE A 202 13.36 1.29 1.71
C ILE A 202 13.92 2.02 2.92
N VAL A 203 13.76 3.33 2.95
CA VAL A 203 14.15 4.18 4.07
C VAL A 203 12.87 4.67 4.72
N ILE A 204 12.67 4.35 5.99
CA ILE A 204 11.51 4.76 6.77
C ILE A 204 11.96 5.68 7.88
N VAL A 205 11.40 6.88 7.94
CA VAL A 205 11.67 7.89 8.96
C VAL A 205 10.45 8.01 9.88
N ASP A 206 10.67 7.72 11.15
CA ASP A 206 9.62 7.72 12.19
C ASP A 206 9.04 9.11 12.46
N SER A 207 9.87 10.15 12.47
CA SER A 207 9.42 11.55 12.60
C SER A 207 10.22 12.44 11.67
N LEU A 208 9.60 12.90 10.58
CA LEU A 208 10.18 13.90 9.68
C LEU A 208 10.30 15.26 10.36
N HIS A 209 9.40 15.57 11.29
CA HIS A 209 9.44 16.83 12.02
C HIS A 209 10.78 16.97 12.75
N ASP A 210 11.18 15.94 13.49
CA ASP A 210 12.42 15.97 14.28
C ASP A 210 13.66 15.92 13.39
N LEU A 211 13.59 15.17 12.28
CA LEU A 211 14.69 15.09 11.32
C LEU A 211 15.02 16.45 10.71
N LEU A 212 14.00 17.23 10.34
CA LEU A 212 14.16 18.48 9.61
C LEU A 212 14.36 19.68 10.55
N ASN A 213 13.59 19.77 11.64
CA ASN A 213 13.65 20.91 12.55
C ASN A 213 14.76 20.77 13.59
N HIS A 214 14.88 19.61 14.24
CA HIS A 214 15.87 19.39 15.30
C HIS A 214 17.23 18.98 14.77
N LYS A 215 17.29 18.02 13.84
CA LYS A 215 18.55 17.53 13.26
C LYS A 215 19.04 18.34 12.05
N LYS A 216 18.22 19.26 11.54
CA LYS A 216 18.52 20.18 10.42
C LYS A 216 19.00 19.46 9.15
N VAL A 217 18.46 18.28 8.89
CA VAL A 217 18.73 17.58 7.63
C VAL A 217 18.00 18.28 6.49
N GLU A 218 18.70 18.59 5.41
CA GLU A 218 18.03 19.11 4.22
C GLU A 218 17.25 18.00 3.50
N MET A 219 15.95 18.22 3.30
CA MET A 219 15.08 17.25 2.63
C MET A 219 15.55 16.95 1.19
N ALA A 220 16.06 17.96 0.49
CA ALA A 220 16.61 17.79 -0.87
C ALA A 220 17.83 16.85 -0.87
N ALA A 221 18.73 16.98 0.11
CA ALA A 221 19.88 16.10 0.25
C ALA A 221 19.46 14.66 0.54
N LEU A 222 18.47 14.46 1.42
CA LEU A 222 17.92 13.14 1.73
C LEU A 222 17.27 12.49 0.49
N LEU A 223 16.47 13.25 -0.27
CA LEU A 223 15.84 12.75 -1.50
C LEU A 223 16.86 12.42 -2.59
N ASN A 224 17.89 13.25 -2.76
CA ASN A 224 18.96 12.99 -3.71
C ASN A 224 19.75 11.72 -3.33
N LEU A 225 20.00 11.51 -2.05
CA LEU A 225 20.62 10.28 -1.56
C LEU A 225 19.73 9.06 -1.86
N VAL A 226 18.48 9.05 -1.39
CA VAL A 226 17.65 7.84 -1.45
C VAL A 226 17.11 7.56 -2.86
N ALA A 227 16.47 8.57 -3.47
CA ALA A 227 15.76 8.39 -4.73
C ALA A 227 16.68 8.50 -5.95
N VAL A 228 17.64 9.44 -5.97
CA VAL A 228 18.49 9.65 -7.15
C VAL A 228 19.68 8.69 -7.16
N LYS A 229 20.46 8.64 -6.07
CA LYS A 229 21.68 7.80 -6.01
C LYS A 229 21.35 6.31 -5.92
N TYR A 230 20.37 5.91 -5.12
CA TYR A 230 20.04 4.49 -4.88
C TYR A 230 18.74 4.01 -5.52
N SER A 231 18.01 4.86 -6.26
CA SER A 231 16.72 4.49 -6.88
C SER A 231 15.75 3.80 -5.92
N SER A 232 15.83 4.17 -4.64
CA SER A 232 15.13 3.56 -3.52
C SER A 232 13.92 4.41 -3.11
N MET A 233 13.09 3.90 -2.20
CA MET A 233 11.88 4.60 -1.76
C MET A 233 12.07 5.18 -0.36
N LEU A 234 11.65 6.44 -0.19
CA LEU A 234 11.58 7.11 1.09
C LEU A 234 10.13 7.14 1.59
N PHE A 235 9.93 6.63 2.80
CA PHE A 235 8.71 6.81 3.58
C PHE A 235 9.04 7.72 4.75
N GLY A 236 8.32 8.82 4.88
CA GLY A 236 8.49 9.72 6.00
C GLY A 236 7.16 9.97 6.68
N ILE A 237 7.15 9.84 8.00
CA ILE A 237 5.97 10.03 8.83
C ILE A 237 6.00 11.45 9.38
N TRP A 238 4.86 12.11 9.34
CA TRP A 238 4.65 13.42 9.91
C TRP A 238 3.43 13.37 10.82
N HIS A 239 3.69 13.54 12.11
CA HIS A 239 2.66 13.64 13.14
C HIS A 239 1.99 15.02 13.06
N GLN A 240 0.69 15.07 12.79
CA GLN A 240 -0.06 16.33 12.66
C GLN A 240 -0.25 17.05 13.99
N ASP A 241 -0.18 16.33 15.12
CA ASP A 241 -0.38 16.90 16.46
C ASP A 241 0.88 17.51 17.05
N VAL A 242 2.03 17.34 16.37
CA VAL A 242 3.26 18.01 16.78
C VAL A 242 3.18 19.45 16.30
N LEU A 243 3.13 20.38 17.25
CA LEU A 243 3.11 21.81 16.95
C LEU A 243 4.34 22.16 16.12
N PRO A 244 4.17 22.98 15.05
CA PRO A 244 5.33 23.52 14.35
C PRO A 244 6.20 24.24 15.37
N ALA A 245 7.50 23.94 15.37
CA ALA A 245 8.45 24.75 16.11
C ALA A 245 8.19 26.21 15.71
N THR A 246 7.90 27.08 16.68
CA THR A 246 7.70 28.52 16.46
C THR A 246 8.96 29.07 15.82
N ALA A 247 8.98 29.07 14.49
CA ALA A 247 10.04 29.71 13.76
C ALA A 247 9.82 31.21 13.97
N GLU A 248 10.77 31.87 14.62
CA GLU A 248 10.93 33.33 14.59
C GLU A 248 11.30 33.82 13.17
N ALA A 249 10.95 33.08 12.13
CA ALA A 249 11.40 33.26 10.77
C ALA A 249 10.28 33.87 9.93
N ASP A 250 10.63 34.97 9.26
CA ASP A 250 9.94 35.68 8.19
C ASP A 250 8.53 35.20 7.83
N ALA A 251 7.56 36.12 7.91
CA ALA A 251 6.14 35.89 7.57
C ALA A 251 5.88 35.30 6.17
N TYR A 252 6.89 35.31 5.29
CA TYR A 252 6.83 34.78 3.93
C TYR A 252 7.39 33.35 3.77
N THR A 253 8.01 32.79 4.81
CA THR A 253 8.55 31.43 4.75
C THR A 253 7.41 30.42 4.90
N PRO A 254 7.21 29.51 3.93
CA PRO A 254 6.19 28.49 4.04
C PRO A 254 6.49 27.54 5.20
N GLN A 255 5.44 26.98 5.78
CA GLN A 255 5.58 25.99 6.84
C GLN A 255 6.30 24.75 6.31
N THR A 256 7.13 24.12 7.16
CA THR A 256 7.90 22.91 6.81
C THR A 256 7.01 21.81 6.25
N LEU A 257 5.82 21.62 6.82
CA LEU A 257 4.83 20.64 6.34
C LEU A 257 4.41 20.92 4.89
N ASP A 258 4.20 22.17 4.51
CA ASP A 258 3.75 22.53 3.16
C ASP A 258 4.83 22.27 2.13
N VAL A 259 6.10 22.55 2.48
CA VAL A 259 7.26 22.22 1.65
C VAL A 259 7.36 20.71 1.43
N ILE A 260 7.19 19.90 2.48
CA ILE A 260 7.25 18.44 2.38
C ILE A 260 6.06 17.90 1.58
N LYS A 261 4.84 18.40 1.82
CA LYS A 261 3.66 18.06 1.03
C LYS A 261 3.87 18.41 -0.43
N TYR A 262 4.54 19.50 -0.75
CA TYR A 262 4.87 19.88 -2.13
C TYR A 262 5.88 18.90 -2.75
N MET A 263 6.91 18.46 -2.01
CA MET A 263 7.91 17.50 -2.49
C MET A 263 7.37 16.06 -2.61
N ALA A 264 6.33 15.70 -1.86
CA ALA A 264 5.76 14.36 -1.84
C ALA A 264 5.14 13.95 -3.19
N THR A 265 5.46 12.74 -3.65
CA THR A 265 4.81 12.13 -4.81
C THR A 265 3.53 11.38 -4.44
N THR A 266 3.47 10.88 -3.21
CA THR A 266 2.26 10.30 -2.62
C THR A 266 2.10 10.83 -1.21
N ILE A 267 0.88 11.23 -0.85
CA ILE A 267 0.50 11.59 0.51
C ILE A 267 -0.53 10.57 0.99
N ILE A 268 -0.31 10.00 2.16
CA ILE A 268 -1.23 9.04 2.78
C ILE A 268 -1.62 9.58 4.15
N THR A 269 -2.89 9.92 4.33
CA THR A 269 -3.44 10.37 5.61
C THR A 269 -4.10 9.21 6.32
N CYS A 270 -3.68 8.95 7.55
CA CYS A 270 -4.22 7.90 8.40
C CYS A 270 -5.45 8.41 9.17
N LYS A 271 -6.56 7.67 9.08
CA LYS A 271 -7.81 7.93 9.80
C LYS A 271 -8.28 6.67 10.53
N SER A 272 -8.84 6.84 11.72
CA SER A 272 -9.41 5.71 12.47
C SER A 272 -10.65 5.19 11.78
N PHE A 273 -10.78 3.86 11.67
CA PHE A 273 -11.93 3.24 11.03
C PHE A 273 -13.22 3.49 11.81
N ALA A 274 -13.17 3.49 13.15
CA ALA A 274 -14.32 3.79 13.99
C ALA A 274 -14.83 5.23 13.78
N HIS A 275 -13.92 6.20 13.67
CA HIS A 275 -14.28 7.60 13.40
C HIS A 275 -14.94 7.74 12.02
N MET A 276 -14.44 7.06 10.99
CA MET A 276 -15.08 7.06 9.66
C MET A 276 -16.47 6.43 9.67
N LEU A 277 -16.68 5.39 10.47
CA LEU A 277 -18.02 4.81 10.67
C LEU A 277 -18.96 5.76 11.41
N ALA A 278 -18.47 6.48 12.43
CA ALA A 278 -19.24 7.47 13.16
C ALA A 278 -19.66 8.64 12.25
N ILE A 279 -18.73 9.15 11.43
CA ILE A 279 -19.00 10.17 10.40
C ILE A 279 -20.06 9.67 9.42
N LYS A 280 -19.91 8.44 8.92
CA LYS A 280 -20.91 7.85 8.03
C LYS A 280 -22.27 7.70 8.69
N ALA A 281 -22.33 7.21 9.92
CA ALA A 281 -23.58 7.00 10.65
C ALA A 281 -24.29 8.34 10.95
N ALA A 282 -23.53 9.40 11.26
CA ALA A 282 -24.08 10.74 11.41
C ALA A 282 -24.67 11.24 10.08
N LYS A 283 -23.93 11.09 8.97
CA LYS A 283 -24.39 11.49 7.63
C LYS A 283 -25.66 10.74 7.19
N GLU A 284 -25.73 9.42 7.40
CA GLU A 284 -26.93 8.62 7.10
C GLU A 284 -28.14 9.02 7.95
N ARG A 285 -27.91 9.55 9.16
CA ARG A 285 -28.96 10.05 10.06
C ARG A 285 -29.21 11.56 9.90
N SER A 286 -28.55 12.22 8.95
CA SER A 286 -28.57 13.68 8.80
C SER A 286 -28.24 14.45 10.09
N LEU A 287 -27.35 13.88 10.92
CA LEU A 287 -26.80 14.50 12.12
C LEU A 287 -25.52 15.28 11.77
N PRO A 288 -25.13 16.27 12.61
CA PRO A 288 -23.83 16.92 12.47
C PRO A 288 -22.70 15.87 12.55
N GLU A 289 -21.69 16.03 11.70
CA GLU A 289 -20.54 15.14 11.68
C GLU A 289 -19.75 15.27 12.99
N PRO A 290 -19.35 14.14 13.62
CA PRO A 290 -18.55 14.18 14.82
C PRO A 290 -17.16 14.75 14.51
N THR A 291 -16.74 15.74 15.30
CA THR A 291 -15.39 16.30 15.22
C THR A 291 -14.42 15.45 16.03
N HIS A 292 -13.30 15.08 15.43
CA HIS A 292 -12.25 14.29 16.07
C HIS A 292 -10.91 15.04 16.03
N GLY A 293 -10.04 14.77 17.02
CA GLY A 293 -8.70 15.34 17.11
C GLY A 293 -8.67 16.85 17.26
N LEU A 294 -7.73 17.49 16.56
CA LEU A 294 -7.50 18.94 16.61
C LEU A 294 -8.75 19.76 16.27
N LEU A 295 -9.68 19.20 15.48
CA LEU A 295 -10.92 19.88 15.09
C LEU A 295 -11.91 20.06 16.25
N GLN A 296 -11.75 19.31 17.35
CA GLN A 296 -12.61 19.46 18.53
C GLN A 296 -12.33 20.78 19.28
N GLY A 297 -11.19 21.43 19.01
CA GLY A 297 -10.79 22.66 19.71
C GLY A 297 -10.54 22.47 21.21
N ALA A 298 -10.38 21.22 21.65
CA ALA A 298 -10.06 20.91 23.03
C ALA A 298 -8.59 21.24 23.30
N GLU A 299 -8.33 22.08 24.29
CA GLU A 299 -6.96 22.41 24.70
C GLU A 299 -6.33 21.22 25.44
N GLY A 300 -5.09 20.90 25.09
CA GLY A 300 -4.32 19.82 25.70
C GLY A 300 -4.18 18.56 24.83
N ILE A 301 -3.55 17.52 25.38
CA ILE A 301 -3.36 16.24 24.69
C ILE A 301 -4.64 15.40 24.88
N VAL A 302 -5.53 15.44 23.91
CA VAL A 302 -6.82 14.72 23.95
C VAL A 302 -6.85 13.64 22.87
N GLN A 303 -6.95 12.39 23.32
CA GLN A 303 -7.24 11.27 22.44
C GLN A 303 -8.76 11.02 22.45
N CYS A 304 -9.38 11.01 21.27
CA CYS A 304 -10.80 10.74 21.16
C CYS A 304 -11.12 9.28 21.52
N LEU A 305 -12.35 9.05 21.99
CA LEU A 305 -12.88 7.69 22.14
C LEU A 305 -12.85 6.96 20.78
N GLU A 306 -12.63 5.64 20.83
CA GLU A 306 -12.52 4.79 19.62
C GLU A 306 -11.38 5.20 18.66
N ALA A 307 -10.39 5.95 19.14
CA ALA A 307 -9.11 6.13 18.47
C ALA A 307 -8.37 4.78 18.33
N ASN A 308 -7.53 4.67 17.30
CA ASN A 308 -6.69 3.51 17.01
C ASN A 308 -7.49 2.19 16.95
N ASP A 309 -8.47 2.12 16.06
CA ASP A 309 -9.34 0.95 15.93
C ASP A 309 -8.55 -0.33 15.59
N ILE A 310 -8.77 -1.38 16.36
CA ILE A 310 -8.13 -2.70 16.19
C ILE A 310 -8.53 -3.39 14.88
N ARG A 311 -9.67 -3.02 14.28
CA ARG A 311 -10.19 -3.66 13.06
C ARG A 311 -9.36 -3.31 11.84
N GLY A 312 -8.69 -2.17 11.85
CA GLY A 312 -7.90 -1.67 10.74
C GLY A 312 -7.90 -0.15 10.67
N ILE A 313 -7.18 0.34 9.67
CA ILE A 313 -6.96 1.76 9.44
C ILE A 313 -7.56 2.17 8.11
N VAL A 314 -8.04 3.41 8.03
CA VAL A 314 -8.46 4.04 6.78
C VAL A 314 -7.33 4.90 6.28
N LEU A 315 -7.04 4.79 4.98
CA LEU A 315 -5.98 5.51 4.29
C LEU A 315 -6.61 6.39 3.22
N GLU A 316 -6.56 7.70 3.43
CA GLU A 316 -6.88 8.67 2.39
C GLU A 316 -5.58 8.97 1.64
N ALA A 317 -5.45 8.43 0.44
CA ALA A 317 -4.23 8.56 -0.33
C ALA A 317 -4.41 9.48 -1.53
N GLU A 318 -3.48 10.41 -1.69
CA GLU A 318 -3.32 11.28 -2.86
C GLU A 318 -2.07 10.85 -3.62
N PHE A 319 -2.26 10.44 -4.88
CA PHE A 319 -1.20 10.05 -5.80
C PHE A 319 -0.99 11.14 -6.84
N ARG A 320 0.23 11.66 -6.96
CA ARG A 320 0.54 12.67 -7.97
C ARG A 320 1.03 12.02 -9.26
N ARG A 321 0.30 12.25 -10.35
CA ARG A 321 0.70 11.80 -11.68
C ARG A 321 1.88 12.61 -12.22
N LYS A 322 2.57 12.05 -13.21
CA LYS A 322 3.55 12.79 -14.03
C LYS A 322 2.95 14.01 -14.74
N SER A 323 1.63 14.02 -14.95
CA SER A 323 0.91 15.16 -15.51
C SER A 323 0.64 16.28 -14.50
N GLY A 324 1.05 16.12 -13.23
CA GLY A 324 0.77 17.07 -12.15
C GLY A 324 -0.62 16.96 -11.52
N ARG A 325 -1.59 16.33 -12.21
CA ARG A 325 -2.94 16.11 -11.66
C ARG A 325 -2.91 15.08 -10.52
N PRO A 326 -3.43 15.42 -9.33
CA PRO A 326 -3.57 14.46 -8.24
C PRO A 326 -4.75 13.50 -8.48
N GLU A 327 -4.58 12.25 -8.07
CA GLU A 327 -5.63 11.26 -7.94
C GLU A 327 -5.78 10.89 -6.48
N SER A 328 -6.99 11.05 -5.92
CA SER A 328 -7.27 10.66 -4.53
C SER A 328 -8.11 9.39 -4.47
N GLY A 329 -7.87 8.57 -3.45
CA GLY A 329 -8.70 7.41 -3.15
C GLY A 329 -8.71 7.09 -1.65
N THR A 330 -9.82 6.52 -1.19
CA THR A 330 -9.98 6.12 0.21
C THR A 330 -9.96 4.60 0.32
N TYR A 331 -8.99 4.11 1.08
CA TYR A 331 -8.68 2.69 1.20
C TYR A 331 -8.86 2.23 2.65
N PHE A 332 -9.17 0.95 2.82
CA PHE A 332 -9.18 0.28 4.10
C PHE A 332 -8.07 -0.76 4.13
N LEU A 333 -7.23 -0.68 5.17
CA LEU A 333 -6.18 -1.64 5.47
C LEU A 333 -6.50 -2.32 6.80
N ARG A 334 -6.87 -3.60 6.74
CA ARG A 334 -6.98 -4.42 7.94
C ARG A 334 -5.60 -4.87 8.44
N PRO A 335 -5.46 -5.25 9.73
CA PRO A 335 -4.24 -5.88 10.22
C PRO A 335 -3.98 -7.20 9.48
N SER A 336 -2.69 -7.44 9.20
CA SER A 336 -2.22 -8.65 8.54
C SER A 336 -2.39 -9.89 9.43
N ARG A 337 -2.77 -11.02 8.85
CA ARG A 337 -2.87 -12.32 9.53
C ARG A 337 -1.83 -13.28 8.95
N GLN A 338 -1.39 -14.26 9.74
CA GLN A 338 -0.45 -15.28 9.25
C GLN A 338 -1.02 -16.07 8.05
N SER A 339 -2.33 -16.29 8.01
CA SER A 339 -3.03 -16.98 6.92
C SER A 339 -2.88 -16.30 5.55
N ASP A 340 -2.67 -14.98 5.55
CA ASP A 340 -2.57 -14.16 4.33
C ASP A 340 -1.28 -14.40 3.56
N TYR A 341 -0.27 -14.94 4.25
CA TYR A 341 1.05 -15.20 3.69
C TYR A 341 1.22 -16.69 3.38
N ASN A 342 2.02 -16.96 2.35
CA ASN A 342 2.49 -18.31 2.05
C ASN A 342 3.50 -18.79 3.10
N ALA A 343 3.73 -20.10 3.14
CA ALA A 343 4.86 -20.62 3.91
C ALA A 343 6.16 -19.98 3.39
N PRO A 344 7.09 -19.59 4.29
CA PRO A 344 8.35 -19.00 3.89
C PRO A 344 9.18 -20.00 3.08
N LEU A 345 9.79 -19.53 2.00
CA LEU A 345 10.78 -20.30 1.25
C LEU A 345 12.09 -20.39 2.06
N PRO A 346 12.94 -21.41 1.83
CA PRO A 346 14.24 -21.50 2.49
C PRO A 346 15.07 -20.23 2.30
N GLY A 347 15.50 -19.60 3.39
CA GLY A 347 16.25 -18.33 3.38
C GLY A 347 15.40 -17.05 3.41
N MET A 348 14.07 -17.17 3.45
CA MET A 348 13.15 -16.03 3.63
C MET A 348 12.51 -16.09 5.01
N PHE A 349 12.31 -14.92 5.64
CA PHE A 349 11.68 -14.83 6.96
C PHE A 349 10.15 -14.93 6.87
N LEU A 350 9.55 -14.30 5.86
CA LEU A 350 8.12 -14.32 5.61
C LEU A 350 7.86 -14.79 4.18
N GLY A 351 6.82 -15.62 3.98
CA GLY A 351 6.42 -16.01 2.63
C GLY A 351 5.78 -14.88 1.85
N THR A 352 5.49 -15.11 0.57
CA THR A 352 4.82 -14.12 -0.29
C THR A 352 3.36 -13.94 0.09
N LEU A 353 2.82 -12.73 -0.11
CA LEU A 353 1.39 -12.47 0.09
C LEU A 353 0.56 -13.30 -0.90
N LYS A 354 -0.46 -14.02 -0.40
CA LYS A 354 -1.36 -14.84 -1.24
C LYS A 354 -2.32 -13.99 -2.04
N GLN A 355 -2.99 -13.07 -1.36
CA GLN A 355 -4.01 -12.21 -1.93
C GLN A 355 -3.95 -10.84 -1.27
N GLU A 356 -4.13 -9.81 -2.09
CA GLU A 356 -4.24 -8.43 -1.60
C GLU A 356 -5.53 -8.26 -0.82
N PHE A 357 -5.40 -7.72 0.39
CA PHE A 357 -6.51 -7.45 1.29
C PHE A 357 -6.75 -5.95 1.51
N VAL A 358 -6.01 -5.10 0.80
CA VAL A 358 -6.33 -3.67 0.71
C VAL A 358 -7.55 -3.54 -0.18
N THR A 359 -8.61 -2.94 0.36
CA THR A 359 -9.86 -2.71 -0.35
C THR A 359 -10.21 -1.24 -0.35
N LEU A 360 -11.10 -0.81 -1.24
CA LEU A 360 -11.71 0.51 -1.12
C LEU A 360 -12.62 0.54 0.10
N LEU A 361 -12.73 1.71 0.72
CA LEU A 361 -13.57 1.88 1.91
C LEU A 361 -15.04 1.52 1.62
N ASP A 362 -15.54 1.89 0.45
CA ASP A 362 -16.92 1.61 0.01
C ASP A 362 -17.24 0.13 -0.16
N LEU A 363 -16.21 -0.72 -0.29
CA LEU A 363 -16.37 -2.17 -0.43
C LEU A 363 -16.32 -2.91 0.91
N VAL A 364 -15.96 -2.23 2.00
CA VAL A 364 -15.91 -2.84 3.32
C VAL A 364 -17.33 -3.05 3.82
N PRO A 365 -17.78 -4.28 4.13
CA PRO A 365 -19.19 -4.55 4.45
C PRO A 365 -19.76 -3.72 5.61
N SER A 366 -18.95 -3.38 6.61
CA SER A 366 -19.36 -2.52 7.73
C SER A 366 -19.48 -1.04 7.37
N TYR A 367 -18.84 -0.60 6.28
CA TYR A 367 -18.92 0.76 5.76
C TYR A 367 -19.82 0.87 4.53
N ALA A 368 -20.01 -0.18 3.74
CA ALA A 368 -20.82 -0.14 2.53
C ALA A 368 -22.28 0.25 2.84
N SER A 369 -22.84 1.20 2.09
CA SER A 369 -24.29 1.44 2.12
C SER A 369 -25.00 0.36 1.32
N LYS A 370 -26.28 0.10 1.64
CA LYS A 370 -27.10 -0.89 0.92
C LYS A 370 -27.13 -0.59 -0.59
N GLU A 371 -27.25 0.69 -0.95
CA GLU A 371 -27.22 1.17 -2.33
C GLU A 371 -25.94 0.79 -3.08
N VAL A 372 -24.76 1.01 -2.47
CA VAL A 372 -23.48 0.64 -3.10
C VAL A 372 -23.35 -0.88 -3.21
N THR A 373 -23.80 -1.64 -2.20
CA THR A 373 -23.80 -3.10 -2.31
C THR A 373 -24.70 -3.61 -3.42
N ASP A 374 -25.83 -2.95 -3.67
CA ASP A 374 -26.76 -3.32 -4.74
C ASP A 374 -26.22 -2.92 -6.11
N MET A 375 -25.54 -1.77 -6.24
CA MET A 375 -24.82 -1.39 -7.46
C MET A 375 -23.64 -2.33 -7.78
N VAL A 376 -22.89 -2.77 -6.77
CA VAL A 376 -21.78 -3.73 -6.97
C VAL A 376 -22.30 -5.11 -7.37
N LYS A 377 -23.42 -5.56 -6.79
CA LYS A 377 -24.10 -6.79 -7.20
C LYS A 377 -24.61 -6.67 -8.65
N ALA A 378 -25.28 -5.57 -8.98
CA ALA A 378 -25.76 -5.30 -10.33
C ALA A 378 -24.61 -5.23 -11.35
N ALA A 379 -23.45 -4.64 -10.99
CA ALA A 379 -22.27 -4.59 -11.86
C ALA A 379 -21.56 -5.96 -12.01
N ALA A 380 -21.63 -6.82 -10.98
CA ALA A 380 -21.16 -8.20 -11.08
C ALA A 380 -22.10 -9.03 -11.98
N GLU A 381 -23.41 -8.75 -11.92
CA GLU A 381 -24.43 -9.33 -12.78
C GLU A 381 -24.41 -8.75 -14.21
N GLU A 382 -23.93 -7.51 -14.44
CA GLU A 382 -23.70 -6.97 -15.79
C GLU A 382 -22.62 -7.73 -16.57
N ILE A 383 -21.67 -8.39 -15.89
CA ILE A 383 -20.74 -9.32 -16.54
C ILE A 383 -21.48 -10.58 -17.02
N GLN A 384 -22.65 -10.87 -16.44
CA GLN A 384 -23.64 -11.86 -16.90
C GLN A 384 -24.84 -11.17 -17.57
N SER A 385 -24.62 -10.06 -18.28
CA SER A 385 -25.68 -9.32 -18.98
C SER A 385 -26.56 -10.27 -19.80
N THR A 386 -27.87 -10.17 -19.52
CA THR A 386 -29.02 -10.99 -19.92
C THR A 386 -29.36 -10.94 -21.42
N PHE A 387 -28.42 -10.51 -22.24
CA PHE A 387 -28.48 -10.56 -23.70
C PHE A 387 -27.12 -11.03 -24.21
N ASP A 388 -26.93 -12.35 -24.24
CA ASP A 388 -25.97 -12.95 -25.16
C ASP A 388 -26.38 -12.53 -26.58
N LEU A 389 -25.74 -11.47 -27.10
CA LEU A 389 -25.83 -11.05 -28.51
C LEU A 389 -25.12 -12.04 -29.44
N GLY A 390 -24.59 -13.14 -28.91
CA GLY A 390 -24.19 -14.29 -29.69
C GLY A 390 -25.41 -14.96 -30.30
N LEU A 391 -25.41 -15.14 -31.62
CA LEU A 391 -26.37 -16.03 -32.26
C LEU A 391 -26.22 -17.41 -31.62
N THR A 392 -27.29 -17.93 -31.04
CA THR A 392 -27.35 -19.34 -30.61
C THR A 392 -27.01 -20.23 -31.80
N GLU A 393 -26.47 -21.43 -31.57
CA GLU A 393 -26.03 -22.33 -32.64
C GLU A 393 -27.16 -22.64 -33.66
N LYS A 394 -28.41 -22.63 -33.18
CA LYS A 394 -29.62 -22.72 -34.00
C LYS A 394 -29.86 -21.48 -34.86
N GLN A 395 -29.68 -20.28 -34.33
CA GLN A 395 -29.80 -19.03 -35.11
C GLN A 395 -28.66 -18.88 -36.13
N LYS A 396 -27.46 -19.38 -35.79
CA LYS A 396 -26.33 -19.44 -36.72
C LYS A 396 -26.60 -20.42 -37.87
N GLN A 397 -27.11 -21.61 -37.59
CA GLN A 397 -27.53 -22.55 -38.63
C GLN A 397 -28.69 -22.01 -39.47
N ALA A 398 -29.65 -21.30 -38.86
CA ALA A 398 -30.75 -20.68 -39.60
C ALA A 398 -30.24 -19.60 -40.54
N ARG A 399 -29.31 -18.74 -40.10
CA ARG A 399 -28.65 -17.74 -40.95
C ARG A 399 -27.84 -18.39 -42.08
N ASP A 400 -27.06 -19.42 -41.75
CA ASP A 400 -26.20 -20.10 -42.72
C ASP A 400 -27.02 -20.98 -43.72
N GLY A 401 -28.27 -21.32 -43.37
CA GLY A 401 -29.23 -22.01 -44.24
C GLY A 401 -30.18 -21.09 -45.04
N VAL A 402 -30.12 -19.78 -44.83
CA VAL A 402 -30.86 -18.82 -45.66
C VAL A 402 -30.13 -18.68 -47.00
N VAL A 403 -30.67 -19.34 -48.02
CA VAL A 403 -30.19 -19.21 -49.40
C VAL A 403 -30.75 -17.92 -49.98
N LEU A 404 -29.89 -16.89 -50.01
CA LEU A 404 -30.18 -15.65 -50.70
C LEU A 404 -30.16 -15.91 -52.23
N PRO A 405 -31.20 -15.50 -52.97
CA PRO A 405 -31.16 -15.52 -54.43
C PRO A 405 -29.90 -14.77 -54.91
N TYR A 406 -29.12 -15.38 -55.80
CA TYR A 406 -27.86 -14.86 -56.39
C TYR A 406 -26.60 -14.83 -55.51
N TYR A 407 -26.64 -15.31 -54.26
CA TYR A 407 -25.44 -15.37 -53.41
C TYR A 407 -24.40 -16.38 -53.91
N ASP A 408 -24.85 -17.46 -54.55
CA ASP A 408 -23.97 -18.44 -55.20
C ASP A 408 -23.29 -17.89 -56.46
N ALA A 409 -23.89 -16.89 -57.13
CA ALA A 409 -23.27 -16.23 -58.28
C ALA A 409 -22.07 -15.37 -57.85
N GLN A 410 -22.07 -14.89 -56.60
CA GLN A 410 -20.96 -14.10 -56.03
C GLN A 410 -19.80 -14.99 -55.54
N LYS A 411 -20.05 -16.27 -55.25
CA LYS A 411 -19.01 -17.24 -54.87
C LYS A 411 -18.46 -18.06 -56.04
N SER A 412 -19.25 -18.32 -57.08
CA SER A 412 -18.81 -19.09 -58.25
C SER A 412 -18.04 -18.26 -59.28
N MET A 413 -18.18 -16.93 -59.25
CA MET A 413 -17.32 -15.99 -59.98
C MET A 413 -16.17 -15.47 -59.09
N GLY A 414 -15.19 -16.33 -58.83
CA GLY A 414 -13.80 -15.89 -58.73
C GLY A 414 -13.28 -15.52 -57.34
N ASP A 415 -12.21 -16.23 -56.98
CA ASP A 415 -11.23 -15.99 -55.91
C ASP A 415 -10.38 -14.71 -56.14
N ALA A 416 -11.00 -13.63 -56.62
CA ALA A 416 -10.36 -12.33 -56.87
C ALA A 416 -11.39 -11.22 -56.65
N GLY A 417 -11.26 -10.50 -55.53
CA GLY A 417 -12.19 -9.48 -55.06
C GLY A 417 -12.26 -8.24 -55.95
N GLU A 418 -13.05 -8.31 -57.03
CA GLU A 418 -13.33 -7.16 -57.90
C GLU A 418 -14.81 -7.03 -58.30
N GLY A 419 -15.71 -7.74 -57.62
CA GLY A 419 -17.16 -7.58 -57.78
C GLY A 419 -17.73 -6.59 -56.75
N GLY A 420 -17.69 -5.30 -57.06
CA GLY A 420 -18.31 -4.26 -56.22
C GLY A 420 -17.57 -2.93 -56.13
N ARG A 421 -16.66 -2.61 -57.05
CA ARG A 421 -16.15 -1.24 -57.18
C ARG A 421 -17.23 -0.37 -57.79
N ILE A 422 -17.92 0.39 -56.95
CA ILE A 422 -18.74 1.52 -57.39
C ILE A 422 -17.73 2.55 -57.91
N LEU A 423 -17.67 2.70 -59.23
CA LEU A 423 -16.88 3.76 -59.85
C LEU A 423 -17.71 5.05 -59.73
N TYR A 424 -17.26 5.96 -58.88
CA TYR A 424 -17.83 7.31 -58.82
C TYR A 424 -17.20 8.13 -59.94
N ASP A 425 -18.02 8.57 -60.89
CA ASP A 425 -17.60 9.46 -61.98
C ASP A 425 -17.98 10.88 -61.55
N MET A 426 -16.97 11.72 -61.27
CA MET A 426 -17.21 13.09 -60.80
C MET A 426 -17.83 13.90 -61.95
N GLY A 427 -19.07 14.36 -61.76
CA GLY A 427 -19.71 15.28 -62.70
C GLY A 427 -19.05 16.65 -62.64
N SER A 428 -18.92 17.34 -63.78
CA SER A 428 -18.34 18.68 -63.89
C SER A 428 -19.17 19.81 -63.23
N GLU A 429 -20.17 19.45 -62.43
CA GLU A 429 -21.08 20.35 -61.70
C GLU A 429 -20.98 20.16 -60.17
N ASP A 430 -20.04 19.32 -59.71
CA ASP A 430 -19.81 19.09 -58.28
C ASP A 430 -18.70 20.04 -57.79
N ASP A 431 -19.11 21.26 -57.45
CA ASP A 431 -18.28 22.34 -56.94
C ASP A 431 -17.90 21.99 -55.49
N PHE A 432 -16.90 21.12 -55.33
CA PHE A 432 -16.35 20.77 -54.02
C PHE A 432 -15.52 21.94 -53.50
N ASP A 433 -16.13 22.76 -52.64
CA ASP A 433 -15.52 23.92 -52.00
C ASP A 433 -14.39 23.48 -51.06
N GLU A 434 -13.14 23.84 -51.36
CA GLU A 434 -11.93 23.41 -50.65
C GLU A 434 -11.77 24.02 -49.23
N GLU A 435 -12.79 24.70 -48.69
CA GLU A 435 -12.70 25.54 -47.48
C GLU A 435 -13.42 24.98 -46.23
N GLU A 436 -14.10 23.82 -46.29
CA GLU A 436 -14.96 23.35 -45.18
C GLU A 436 -14.33 22.31 -44.21
N ASP A 437 -13.07 21.90 -44.40
CA ASP A 437 -12.45 20.81 -43.63
C ASP A 437 -11.40 21.23 -42.56
N GLU A 438 -11.49 22.45 -42.01
CA GLU A 438 -10.73 22.86 -40.80
C GLU A 438 -11.65 23.15 -39.59
N ILE A 439 -12.26 22.12 -38.98
CA ILE A 439 -12.82 22.21 -37.61
C ILE A 439 -12.60 20.97 -36.76
#